data_AF-A0A7J3ZMV5-F1
#
_entry.id   AF-A0A7J3ZMV5-F1
#
_cell.length_a   1.000
_cell.length_b   1.000
_cell.length_c   1.000
_cell.angle_alpha   90.00
_cell.angle_beta   90.00
_cell.angle_gamma   90.00
#
_symmetry.space_group_name_H-M   'P 1'
#
loop_
_entity.id
_entity.type
_entity.pdbx_description
1 polymer ?
#
loop_
_entity_poly.entity_id
_entity_poly.type
_entity_poly.pdbx_seq_one_letter_code
_entity_poly.pdbx_strand_id
1 'polypeptide(L)'
;PTPYLDSAIRALRDGGLIALTATDLAPLCGVYPKVALRKYGGLSLRTEYCHEIAVRLLAGSLAMMAAKHEIGVRIVFSHSTDHYVRLYALINYGAKRADESLGDIGFILHCFKCFHREFHKSVMLAQNMACPECGSTMKFAGPLWLGGIVDREFCSLMEENLRSLKHINDSRVARIISLVKEEANAPATYYVIDKICDKIGVPIPPIKSVINHIREMGFTATRTHFHDRGIKTNAPASAVVRAVKDSVGH
;
A
#
# COMPACT_ATOMS: atom_id res chain seq x y z
N PRO A 1 -9.43 -2.15 14.73
CA PRO A 1 -8.73 -3.24 15.47
C PRO A 1 -7.81 -2.76 16.61
N THR A 2 -7.35 -1.51 16.61
CA THR A 2 -6.30 -1.03 17.53
C THR A 2 -6.48 -1.34 19.01
N PRO A 3 -7.66 -1.18 19.65
CA PRO A 3 -7.79 -1.42 21.09
C PRO A 3 -7.41 -2.84 21.53
N TYR A 4 -7.50 -3.82 20.63
CA TYR A 4 -7.21 -5.23 20.91
C TYR A 4 -5.81 -5.66 20.45
N LEU A 5 -5.06 -4.75 19.81
CA LEU A 5 -3.82 -5.09 19.11
C LEU A 5 -2.74 -5.60 20.07
N ASP A 6 -2.56 -4.94 21.21
CA ASP A 6 -1.59 -5.34 22.24
C ASP A 6 -1.86 -6.76 22.77
N SER A 7 -3.10 -7.02 23.22
CA SER A 7 -3.49 -8.31 23.74
C SER A 7 -3.43 -9.42 22.69
N ALA A 8 -3.82 -9.13 21.44
CA ALA A 8 -3.74 -10.09 20.35
C ALA A 8 -2.30 -10.48 20.03
N ILE A 9 -1.37 -9.51 20.00
CA ILE A 9 0.05 -9.77 19.77
C ILE A 9 0.61 -10.69 20.87
N ARG A 10 0.32 -10.39 22.14
CA ARG A 10 0.81 -11.16 23.29
C ARG A 10 0.24 -12.57 23.38
N ALA A 11 -0.92 -12.81 22.77
CA ALA A 11 -1.57 -14.12 22.76
C ALA A 11 -1.02 -15.07 21.69
N LEU A 12 -0.30 -14.53 20.69
CA LEU A 12 0.27 -15.34 19.62
C LEU A 12 1.51 -16.10 20.12
N ARG A 13 1.87 -17.16 19.40
CA ARG A 13 3.14 -17.87 19.59
C ARG A 13 4.12 -17.40 18.53
N ASP A 14 5.40 -17.71 18.70
CA ASP A 14 6.39 -17.51 17.66
C ASP A 14 5.98 -18.23 16.36
N GLY A 15 6.06 -17.53 15.22
CA GLY A 15 5.54 -17.98 13.93
C GLY A 15 4.02 -17.89 13.77
N GLY A 16 3.31 -17.32 14.75
CA GLY A 16 1.86 -17.16 14.71
C GLY A 16 1.39 -16.20 13.62
N LEU A 17 0.19 -16.46 13.08
CA LEU A 17 -0.47 -15.60 12.10
C LEU A 17 -1.48 -14.68 12.79
N ILE A 18 -1.38 -13.38 12.54
CA ILE A 18 -2.38 -12.39 12.93
C ILE A 18 -3.14 -11.90 11.70
N ALA A 19 -4.47 -11.81 11.81
CA ALA A 19 -5.34 -11.25 10.79
C ALA A 19 -6.11 -10.05 11.36
N LEU A 20 -5.86 -8.87 10.81
CA LEU A 20 -6.45 -7.61 11.25
C LEU A 20 -7.44 -7.10 10.20
N THR A 21 -8.58 -6.59 10.65
CA THR A 21 -9.55 -5.89 9.82
C THR A 21 -9.79 -4.48 10.36
N ALA A 22 -9.77 -3.48 9.50
CA ALA A 22 -10.17 -2.11 9.83
C ALA A 22 -11.26 -1.63 8.87
N THR A 23 -12.39 -1.21 9.42
CA THR A 23 -13.57 -0.71 8.69
C THR A 23 -13.69 0.81 8.73
N ASP A 24 -12.93 1.51 9.57
CA ASP A 24 -12.94 2.97 9.69
C ASP A 24 -12.02 3.63 8.65
N LEU A 25 -12.41 3.50 7.37
CA LEU A 25 -11.65 4.06 6.25
C LEU A 25 -11.60 5.58 6.23
N ALA A 26 -12.62 6.29 6.75
CA ALA A 26 -12.61 7.75 6.72
C ALA A 26 -11.37 8.37 7.41
N PRO A 27 -11.02 7.99 8.66
CA PRO A 27 -9.72 8.32 9.24
C PRO A 27 -8.53 7.87 8.38
N LEU A 28 -8.45 6.58 8.06
CA LEU A 28 -7.28 5.98 7.39
C LEU A 28 -7.01 6.55 5.99
N CYS A 29 -8.05 7.01 5.28
CA CYS A 29 -7.98 7.59 3.95
C CYS A 29 -7.89 9.13 3.95
N GLY A 30 -7.59 9.75 5.09
CA GLY A 30 -7.26 11.18 5.14
C GLY A 30 -8.44 12.14 5.33
N VAL A 31 -9.66 11.66 5.61
CA VAL A 31 -10.79 12.54 5.97
C VAL A 31 -10.58 13.13 7.37
N TYR A 32 -10.07 12.31 8.30
CA TYR A 32 -9.80 12.72 9.69
C TYR A 32 -8.37 12.36 10.13
N PRO A 33 -7.31 13.05 9.65
CA PRO A 33 -5.92 12.67 9.91
C PRO A 33 -5.54 12.62 11.40
N LYS A 34 -6.10 13.52 12.21
CA LYS A 34 -5.87 13.51 13.67
C LYS A 34 -6.50 12.26 14.34
N VAL A 35 -7.57 11.71 13.78
CA VAL A 35 -8.17 10.46 14.28
C VAL A 35 -7.29 9.28 13.88
N ALA A 36 -6.79 9.26 12.64
CA ALA A 36 -5.84 8.25 12.20
C ALA A 36 -4.58 8.24 13.08
N LEU A 37 -4.02 9.41 13.40
CA LEU A 37 -2.87 9.53 14.29
C LEU A 37 -3.15 8.95 15.67
N ARG A 38 -4.29 9.29 16.30
CA ARG A 38 -4.66 8.77 17.63
C ARG A 38 -4.89 7.26 17.64
N LYS A 39 -5.48 6.71 16.57
CA LYS A 39 -5.85 5.28 16.52
C LYS A 39 -4.77 4.37 15.94
N TYR A 40 -3.91 4.87 15.06
CA TYR A 40 -2.99 4.04 14.29
C TYR A 40 -1.53 4.49 14.43
N GLY A 41 -1.27 5.62 15.09
CA GLY A 41 0.08 6.13 15.33
C GLY A 41 0.71 6.85 14.15
N GLY A 42 -0.03 7.07 13.06
CA GLY A 42 0.46 7.77 11.88
C GLY A 42 -0.58 8.69 11.24
N LEU A 43 -0.09 9.76 10.58
CA LEU A 43 -0.94 10.67 9.81
C LEU A 43 -1.32 10.03 8.48
N SER A 44 -2.61 9.95 8.22
CA SER A 44 -3.17 9.60 6.90
C SER A 44 -3.11 10.78 5.94
N LEU A 45 -3.05 10.49 4.64
CA LEU A 45 -3.12 11.50 3.59
C LEU A 45 -4.19 11.12 2.56
N ARG A 46 -5.01 12.10 2.16
CA ARG A 46 -6.08 11.92 1.18
C ARG A 46 -5.51 11.97 -0.24
N THR A 47 -4.91 10.87 -0.67
CA THR A 47 -4.41 10.67 -2.04
C THR A 47 -5.31 9.74 -2.84
N GLU A 48 -5.05 9.61 -4.13
CA GLU A 48 -5.65 8.61 -5.02
C GLU A 48 -5.33 7.17 -4.60
N TYR A 49 -4.28 6.97 -3.81
CA TYR A 49 -3.87 5.68 -3.24
C TYR A 49 -4.12 5.56 -1.74
N CYS A 50 -5.11 6.30 -1.22
CA CYS A 50 -5.44 6.34 0.21
C CYS A 50 -5.76 4.96 0.81
N HIS A 51 -6.33 4.01 0.04
CA HIS A 51 -6.56 2.64 0.50
C HIS A 51 -5.26 1.87 0.77
N GLU A 52 -4.19 2.13 0.01
CA GLU A 52 -2.88 1.54 0.30
C GLU A 52 -2.23 2.22 1.51
N ILE A 53 -2.39 3.55 1.66
CA ILE A 53 -1.98 4.26 2.89
C ILE A 53 -2.69 3.65 4.11
N ALA A 54 -3.98 3.34 4.00
CA ALA A 54 -4.76 2.72 5.07
C ALA A 54 -4.17 1.36 5.51
N VAL A 55 -3.86 0.48 4.55
CA VAL A 55 -3.16 -0.79 4.82
C VAL A 55 -1.82 -0.56 5.48
N ARG A 56 -1.02 0.38 4.97
CA ARG A 56 0.31 0.68 5.49
C ARG A 56 0.30 1.31 6.88
N LEU A 57 -0.71 2.11 7.21
CA LEU A 57 -0.92 2.64 8.57
C LEU A 57 -1.32 1.52 9.53
N LEU A 58 -2.20 0.60 9.11
CA LEU A 58 -2.56 -0.56 9.91
C LEU A 58 -1.34 -1.47 10.16
N ALA A 59 -0.52 -1.70 9.13
CA ALA A 59 0.72 -2.46 9.25
C ALA A 59 1.76 -1.75 10.13
N GLY A 60 1.91 -0.44 9.98
CA GLY A 60 2.79 0.36 10.85
C GLY A 60 2.35 0.31 12.31
N SER A 61 1.04 0.41 12.56
CA SER A 61 0.46 0.27 13.90
C SER A 61 0.75 -1.10 14.53
N LEU A 62 0.61 -2.18 13.75
CA LEU A 62 0.97 -3.55 14.15
C LEU A 62 2.46 -3.66 14.48
N ALA A 63 3.34 -3.24 13.57
CA ALA A 63 4.79 -3.34 13.74
C ALA A 63 5.29 -2.55 14.95
N MET A 64 4.82 -1.30 15.13
CA MET A 64 5.19 -0.47 16.28
C MET A 64 4.69 -1.05 17.61
N MET A 65 3.51 -1.68 17.63
CA MET A 65 3.01 -2.33 18.84
C MET A 65 3.78 -3.62 19.15
N ALA A 66 4.03 -4.45 18.14
CA ALA A 66 4.77 -5.70 18.28
C ALA A 66 6.21 -5.48 18.75
N ALA A 67 6.87 -4.43 18.24
CA ALA A 67 8.24 -4.11 18.62
C ALA A 67 8.41 -3.81 20.12
N LYS A 68 7.38 -3.28 20.81
CA LYS A 68 7.41 -3.07 22.27
C LYS A 68 7.52 -4.36 23.07
N HIS A 69 7.19 -5.49 22.45
CA HIS A 69 7.27 -6.83 23.02
C HIS A 69 8.45 -7.62 22.44
N GLU A 70 9.39 -6.95 21.76
CA GLU A 70 10.51 -7.59 21.05
C GLU A 70 10.03 -8.58 19.98
N ILE A 71 8.93 -8.26 19.30
CA ILE A 71 8.36 -9.09 18.24
C ILE A 71 8.51 -8.40 16.89
N GLY A 72 9.10 -9.11 15.93
CA GLY A 72 9.12 -8.73 14.52
C GLY A 72 7.85 -9.16 13.78
N VAL A 73 7.55 -8.46 12.70
CA VAL A 73 6.34 -8.62 11.90
C VAL A 73 6.70 -8.76 10.44
N ARG A 74 6.17 -9.80 9.78
CA ARG A 74 6.26 -10.00 8.34
C ARG A 74 4.87 -10.00 7.72
N ILE A 75 4.55 -8.98 6.94
CA ILE A 75 3.27 -8.92 6.24
C ILE A 75 3.28 -9.95 5.11
N VAL A 76 2.27 -10.82 5.07
CA VAL A 76 2.17 -11.90 4.07
C VAL A 76 1.05 -11.69 3.07
N PHE A 77 -0.01 -10.99 3.46
CA PHE A 77 -1.12 -10.68 2.57
C PHE A 77 -1.84 -9.42 3.05
N SER A 78 -2.34 -8.63 2.12
CA SER A 78 -3.23 -7.52 2.43
C SER A 78 -4.19 -7.29 1.28
N HIS A 79 -5.37 -6.77 1.61
CA HIS A 79 -6.28 -6.29 0.59
C HIS A 79 -7.16 -5.16 1.10
N SER A 80 -7.56 -4.28 0.20
CA SER A 80 -8.72 -3.41 0.38
C SER A 80 -9.86 -3.95 -0.47
N THR A 81 -11.02 -4.19 0.13
CA THR A 81 -12.18 -4.67 -0.61
C THR A 81 -13.44 -4.07 0.00
N ASP A 82 -14.32 -3.54 -0.87
CA ASP A 82 -15.52 -2.80 -0.47
C ASP A 82 -15.18 -1.64 0.48
N HIS A 83 -15.58 -1.73 1.76
CA HIS A 83 -15.42 -0.66 2.75
C HIS A 83 -14.51 -1.06 3.93
N TYR A 84 -13.59 -1.98 3.72
CA TYR A 84 -12.60 -2.36 4.74
C TYR A 84 -11.23 -2.68 4.15
N VAL A 85 -10.21 -2.59 5.01
CA VAL A 85 -8.86 -3.11 4.73
C VAL A 85 -8.57 -4.31 5.64
N ARG A 86 -7.88 -5.30 5.09
CA ARG A 86 -7.39 -6.48 5.80
C ARG A 86 -5.88 -6.61 5.65
N LEU A 87 -5.26 -7.05 6.74
CA LEU A 87 -3.82 -7.27 6.85
C LEU A 87 -3.59 -8.62 7.53
N TYR A 88 -2.71 -9.41 6.95
CA TYR A 88 -2.27 -10.70 7.48
C TYR A 88 -0.77 -10.65 7.65
N ALA A 89 -0.30 -11.02 8.83
CA ALA A 89 1.12 -10.99 9.14
C ALA A 89 1.52 -12.19 9.98
N LEU A 90 2.72 -12.70 9.74
CA LEU A 90 3.38 -13.63 10.63
C LEU A 90 4.21 -12.84 11.64
N ILE A 91 4.22 -13.30 12.88
CA ILE A 91 5.04 -12.70 13.93
C ILE A 91 6.22 -13.59 14.27
N ASN A 92 7.35 -12.99 14.62
CA ASN A 92 8.55 -13.70 15.07
C ASN A 92 9.15 -13.06 16.31
N TYR A 93 9.48 -13.86 17.32
CA TYR A 93 10.05 -13.35 18.56
C TYR A 93 11.54 -13.00 18.39
N GLY A 94 11.98 -11.96 19.09
CA GLY A 94 13.37 -11.53 19.18
C GLY A 94 13.56 -10.05 18.85
N ALA A 95 14.31 -9.36 19.70
CA ALA A 95 14.62 -7.93 19.56
C ALA A 95 15.18 -7.57 18.17
N LYS A 96 16.10 -8.39 17.63
CA LYS A 96 16.64 -8.18 16.28
C LYS A 96 15.55 -8.18 15.20
N ARG A 97 14.53 -9.04 15.32
CA ARG A 97 13.41 -9.12 14.37
C ARG A 97 12.49 -7.89 14.52
N ALA A 98 12.33 -7.40 15.74
CA ALA A 98 11.63 -6.14 16.00
C ALA A 98 12.36 -4.96 15.35
N ASP A 99 13.69 -4.87 15.50
CA ASP A 99 14.52 -3.82 14.87
C ASP A 99 14.44 -3.87 13.34
N GLU A 100 14.52 -5.07 12.74
CA GLU A 100 14.32 -5.28 11.29
C GLU A 100 12.96 -4.73 10.84
N SER A 101 11.90 -4.98 11.63
CA SER A 101 10.54 -4.51 11.33
C SER A 101 10.41 -2.99 11.47
N LEU A 102 11.03 -2.41 12.50
CA LEU A 102 11.07 -0.95 12.67
C LEU A 102 11.86 -0.27 11.56
N GLY A 103 12.85 -0.95 10.98
CA GLY A 103 13.58 -0.51 9.81
C GLY A 103 12.70 -0.27 8.58
N ASP A 104 11.49 -0.83 8.52
CA ASP A 104 10.52 -0.61 7.45
C ASP A 104 9.46 0.44 7.79
N ILE A 105 9.55 1.11 8.92
CA ILE A 105 8.70 2.26 9.24
C ILE A 105 9.25 3.52 8.57
N GLY A 106 8.36 4.34 8.02
CA GLY A 106 8.74 5.62 7.43
C GLY A 106 7.55 6.44 6.95
N PHE A 107 7.84 7.36 6.02
CA PHE A 107 6.93 8.39 5.54
C PHE A 107 6.84 8.35 4.02
N ILE A 108 5.63 8.61 3.51
CA ILE A 108 5.37 8.83 2.08
C ILE A 108 5.13 10.32 1.90
N LEU A 109 5.98 10.99 1.12
CA LEU A 109 5.76 12.35 0.67
C LEU A 109 5.05 12.32 -0.68
N HIS A 110 4.12 13.24 -0.89
CA HIS A 110 3.30 13.34 -2.08
C HIS A 110 3.15 14.79 -2.54
N CYS A 111 3.41 15.05 -3.82
CA CYS A 111 3.12 16.31 -4.47
C CYS A 111 1.76 16.26 -5.19
N PHE A 112 0.77 16.99 -4.68
CA PHE A 112 -0.56 17.08 -5.31
C PHE A 112 -0.57 17.87 -6.64
N LYS A 113 0.55 18.52 -7.01
CA LYS A 113 0.66 19.24 -8.29
C LYS A 113 1.05 18.32 -9.44
N CYS A 114 2.08 17.49 -9.27
CA CYS A 114 2.65 16.66 -10.34
C CYS A 114 2.60 15.15 -10.06
N PHE A 115 1.99 14.72 -8.95
CA PHE A 115 1.94 13.32 -8.49
C PHE A 115 3.29 12.71 -8.11
N HIS A 116 4.37 13.49 -8.03
CA HIS A 116 5.67 13.04 -7.52
C HIS A 116 5.57 12.49 -6.09
N ARG A 117 6.35 11.46 -5.79
CA ARG A 117 6.31 10.73 -4.53
C ARG A 117 7.71 10.38 -4.06
N GLU A 118 7.92 10.42 -2.75
CA GLU A 118 9.17 10.00 -2.12
C GLU A 118 8.91 9.18 -0.86
N PHE A 119 9.86 8.33 -0.53
CA PHE A 119 9.79 7.42 0.61
C PHE A 119 10.99 7.66 1.52
N HIS A 120 10.74 7.98 2.79
CA HIS A 120 11.78 8.36 3.75
C HIS A 120 11.64 7.55 5.04
N LYS A 121 12.72 6.88 5.49
CA LYS A 121 12.73 6.08 6.73
C LYS A 121 12.96 6.90 8.01
N SER A 122 13.36 8.18 7.89
CA SER A 122 13.70 9.03 9.05
C SER A 122 12.81 10.27 9.14
N VAL A 123 12.43 10.61 10.38
CA VAL A 123 11.68 11.83 10.73
C VAL A 123 12.44 13.11 10.32
N MET A 124 13.77 13.05 10.29
CA MET A 124 14.64 14.22 10.08
C MET A 124 14.70 14.71 8.61
N LEU A 125 14.16 13.96 7.64
CA LEU A 125 14.30 14.28 6.21
C LEU A 125 13.16 15.11 5.62
N ALA A 126 12.05 15.32 6.34
CA ALA A 126 10.93 16.15 5.86
C ALA A 126 11.16 17.67 5.98
N GLN A 127 12.41 18.11 6.21
CA GLN A 127 12.73 19.54 6.39
C GLN A 127 12.56 20.35 5.11
N ASN A 128 12.70 19.72 3.93
CA ASN A 128 12.43 20.36 2.66
C ASN A 128 11.22 19.70 1.98
N MET A 129 10.03 20.23 2.26
CA MET A 129 8.79 19.78 1.64
C MET A 129 8.62 20.34 0.22
N ALA A 130 9.64 20.89 -0.43
CA ALA A 130 9.55 21.32 -1.82
C ALA A 130 9.72 20.11 -2.75
N CYS A 131 8.77 19.94 -3.68
CA CYS A 131 8.85 18.87 -4.67
C CYS A 131 10.03 19.12 -5.63
N PRO A 132 10.94 18.15 -5.83
CA PRO A 132 12.10 18.33 -6.71
C PRO A 132 11.70 18.50 -8.19
N GLU A 133 10.53 18.00 -8.59
CA GLU A 133 10.06 18.05 -9.98
C GLU A 133 9.39 19.38 -10.35
N CYS A 134 8.71 20.03 -9.40
CA CYS A 134 7.88 21.20 -9.72
C CYS A 134 7.91 22.35 -8.70
N GLY A 135 8.77 22.23 -7.67
CA GLY A 135 8.96 23.22 -6.60
C GLY A 135 7.78 23.40 -5.64
N SER A 136 6.66 22.70 -5.84
CA SER A 136 5.47 22.88 -5.02
C SER A 136 5.55 22.12 -3.70
N THR A 137 4.86 22.63 -2.68
CA THR A 137 4.83 22.00 -1.36
C THR A 137 4.21 20.60 -1.42
N MET A 138 4.96 19.62 -0.93
CA MET A 138 4.54 18.26 -0.71
C MET A 138 3.81 18.14 0.63
N LYS A 139 2.98 17.10 0.76
CA LYS A 139 2.42 16.66 2.03
C LYS A 139 2.91 15.26 2.33
N PHE A 140 2.77 14.80 3.56
CA PHE A 140 3.24 13.48 3.95
C PHE A 140 2.16 12.64 4.62
N ALA A 141 2.33 11.32 4.55
CA ALA A 141 1.66 10.33 5.37
C ALA A 141 2.70 9.56 6.19
N GLY A 142 2.37 9.19 7.42
CA GLY A 142 3.22 8.37 8.29
C GLY A 142 3.34 8.87 9.74
N PRO A 143 4.12 8.19 10.58
CA PRO A 143 4.87 6.97 10.26
C PRO A 143 3.94 5.81 9.87
N LEU A 144 4.36 5.02 8.88
CA LEU A 144 3.63 3.89 8.33
C LEU A 144 4.59 2.83 7.78
N TRP A 145 4.09 1.66 7.42
CA TRP A 145 4.89 0.58 6.85
C TRP A 145 5.28 0.83 5.38
N LEU A 146 6.57 0.89 5.10
CA LEU A 146 7.16 1.03 3.76
C LEU A 146 7.54 -0.31 3.13
N GLY A 147 7.72 -1.37 3.93
CA GLY A 147 8.04 -2.71 3.44
C GLY A 147 6.96 -3.34 2.55
N GLY A 148 7.21 -4.59 2.13
CA GLY A 148 6.26 -5.38 1.38
C GLY A 148 4.95 -5.58 2.16
N ILE A 149 3.81 -5.53 1.47
CA ILE A 149 2.47 -5.77 2.05
C ILE A 149 1.81 -7.03 1.48
N VAL A 150 2.56 -7.79 0.70
CA VAL A 150 2.16 -9.01 0.01
C VAL A 150 3.39 -9.91 -0.08
N ASP A 151 3.20 -11.20 0.18
CA ASP A 151 4.19 -12.25 -0.03
C ASP A 151 3.72 -13.17 -1.18
N ARG A 152 4.54 -13.31 -2.22
CA ARG A 152 4.18 -14.04 -3.44
C ARG A 152 4.02 -15.54 -3.21
N GLU A 153 4.85 -16.12 -2.34
CA GLU A 153 4.81 -17.54 -2.00
C GLU A 153 3.55 -17.84 -1.20
N PHE A 154 3.23 -17.01 -0.22
CA PHE A 154 2.00 -17.09 0.56
C PHE A 154 0.76 -16.99 -0.33
N CYS A 155 0.74 -16.06 -1.30
CA CYS A 155 -0.34 -15.97 -2.28
C CYS A 155 -0.45 -17.25 -3.14
N SER A 156 0.67 -17.86 -3.52
CA SER A 156 0.67 -19.10 -4.30
C SER A 156 0.10 -20.28 -3.51
N LEU A 157 0.46 -20.39 -2.23
CA LEU A 157 -0.16 -21.35 -1.31
C LEU A 157 -1.66 -21.11 -1.15
N MET A 158 -2.10 -19.85 -1.10
CA MET A 158 -3.53 -19.52 -1.06
C MET A 158 -4.27 -19.95 -2.34
N GLU A 159 -3.68 -19.75 -3.53
CA GLU A 159 -4.26 -20.21 -4.79
C GLU A 159 -4.38 -21.74 -4.86
N GLU A 160 -3.35 -22.47 -4.42
CA GLU A 160 -3.35 -23.92 -4.37
C GLU A 160 -4.42 -24.46 -3.40
N ASN A 161 -4.50 -23.88 -2.20
CA ASN A 161 -5.52 -24.23 -1.22
C ASN A 161 -6.94 -23.89 -1.69
N LEU A 162 -7.13 -22.79 -2.42
CA LEU A 162 -8.45 -22.45 -2.95
C LEU A 162 -8.97 -23.52 -3.94
N ARG A 163 -8.07 -24.15 -4.71
CA ARG A 163 -8.44 -25.25 -5.63
C ARG A 163 -8.92 -26.51 -4.90
N SER A 164 -8.43 -26.75 -3.68
CA SER A 164 -8.83 -27.91 -2.87
C SER A 164 -10.10 -27.68 -2.06
N LEU A 165 -10.42 -26.41 -1.73
CA LEU A 165 -11.61 -26.00 -0.99
C LEU A 165 -12.86 -25.95 -1.89
N LYS A 166 -13.40 -27.13 -2.23
CA LYS A 166 -14.58 -27.29 -3.12
C LYS A 166 -15.83 -26.49 -2.72
N HIS A 167 -15.94 -26.07 -1.46
CA HIS A 167 -17.06 -25.31 -0.91
C HIS A 167 -16.89 -23.78 -1.04
N ILE A 168 -15.70 -23.30 -1.38
CA ILE A 168 -15.41 -21.89 -1.68
C ILE A 168 -15.27 -21.75 -3.20
N ASN A 169 -16.40 -21.74 -3.91
CA ASN A 169 -16.42 -21.48 -5.35
C ASN A 169 -16.70 -19.99 -5.62
N ASP A 170 -15.85 -19.12 -5.07
CA ASP A 170 -15.97 -17.69 -5.27
C ASP A 170 -14.91 -17.20 -6.28
N SER A 171 -15.35 -17.01 -7.52
CA SER A 171 -14.54 -16.45 -8.60
C SER A 171 -13.96 -15.07 -8.25
N ARG A 172 -14.61 -14.33 -7.35
CA ARG A 172 -14.12 -13.06 -6.83
C ARG A 172 -12.88 -13.25 -5.96
N VAL A 173 -12.88 -14.26 -5.09
CA VAL A 173 -11.72 -14.57 -4.21
C VAL A 173 -10.53 -14.99 -5.04
N ALA A 174 -10.72 -15.90 -6.00
CA ALA A 174 -9.66 -16.35 -6.91
C ALA A 174 -9.03 -15.16 -7.66
N ARG A 175 -9.87 -14.26 -8.18
CA ARG A 175 -9.42 -13.05 -8.90
C ARG A 175 -8.63 -12.10 -8.01
N ILE A 176 -9.07 -11.87 -6.77
CA ILE A 176 -8.35 -11.00 -5.82
C ILE A 176 -6.98 -11.59 -5.50
N ILE A 177 -6.90 -12.89 -5.18
CA ILE A 177 -5.63 -13.53 -4.85
C ILE A 177 -4.66 -13.46 -6.02
N SER A 178 -5.13 -13.77 -7.23
CA SER A 178 -4.31 -13.70 -8.45
C SER A 178 -3.79 -12.28 -8.71
N LEU A 179 -4.65 -11.25 -8.55
CA LEU A 179 -4.24 -9.86 -8.75
C LEU A 179 -3.24 -9.41 -7.68
N VAL A 180 -3.47 -9.74 -6.41
CA VAL A 180 -2.57 -9.44 -5.30
C VAL A 180 -1.22 -10.13 -5.50
N LYS A 181 -1.20 -11.38 -5.98
CA LYS A 181 0.03 -12.13 -6.30
C LYS A 181 0.86 -11.43 -7.38
N GLU A 182 0.22 -10.89 -8.41
CA GLU A 182 0.91 -10.10 -9.46
C GLU A 182 1.52 -8.81 -8.90
N GLU A 183 0.93 -8.24 -7.84
CA GLU A 183 1.42 -7.03 -7.17
C GLU A 183 2.57 -7.27 -6.19
N ALA A 184 2.93 -8.50 -5.87
CA ALA A 184 3.88 -8.80 -4.78
C ALA A 184 5.24 -8.08 -4.92
N ASN A 185 5.71 -7.90 -6.16
CA ASN A 185 6.97 -7.23 -6.48
C ASN A 185 6.78 -5.77 -6.95
N ALA A 186 5.54 -5.27 -6.92
CA ALA A 186 5.23 -3.93 -7.37
C ALA A 186 5.59 -2.91 -6.28
N PRO A 187 6.02 -1.70 -6.66
CA PRO A 187 6.41 -0.69 -5.67
C PRO A 187 5.23 -0.24 -4.81
N ALA A 188 5.57 0.45 -3.72
CA ALA A 188 4.59 1.10 -2.87
C ALA A 188 3.82 2.17 -3.65
N THR A 189 2.54 2.32 -3.33
CA THR A 189 1.59 3.26 -3.95
C THR A 189 1.25 2.93 -5.40
N TYR A 190 0.19 3.54 -5.93
CA TYR A 190 -0.26 3.37 -7.31
C TYR A 190 -0.77 4.68 -7.89
N TYR A 191 -0.77 4.82 -9.21
CA TYR A 191 -1.37 5.95 -9.93
C TYR A 191 -2.78 5.58 -10.37
N VAL A 192 -3.71 6.53 -10.34
CA VAL A 192 -5.06 6.35 -10.88
C VAL A 192 -5.14 7.13 -12.19
N ILE A 193 -5.39 6.42 -13.30
CA ILE A 193 -5.38 7.01 -14.65
C ILE A 193 -6.34 8.20 -14.71
N ASP A 194 -7.55 8.05 -14.16
CA ASP A 194 -8.59 9.08 -14.18
C ASP A 194 -8.12 10.38 -13.54
N LYS A 195 -7.42 10.28 -12.41
CA LYS A 195 -6.90 11.45 -11.69
C LYS A 195 -5.81 12.16 -12.47
N ILE A 196 -5.02 11.42 -13.23
CA ILE A 196 -4.03 12.01 -14.14
C ILE A 196 -4.74 12.69 -15.31
N CYS A 197 -5.71 12.03 -15.93
CA CYS A 197 -6.47 12.55 -17.07
C CYS A 197 -7.22 13.83 -16.70
N ASP A 198 -7.92 13.84 -15.57
CA ASP A 198 -8.60 15.02 -15.01
C ASP A 198 -7.62 16.20 -14.83
N LYS A 199 -6.39 15.90 -14.40
CA LYS A 199 -5.36 16.92 -14.12
C LYS A 199 -4.79 17.54 -15.38
N ILE A 200 -4.62 16.76 -16.45
CA ILE A 200 -4.00 17.21 -17.71
C ILE A 200 -5.01 17.54 -18.81
N GLY A 201 -6.31 17.29 -18.58
CA GLY A 201 -7.39 17.64 -19.49
C GLY A 201 -7.50 16.75 -20.73
N VAL A 202 -7.30 15.44 -20.59
CA VAL A 202 -7.37 14.48 -21.72
C VAL A 202 -8.44 13.40 -21.49
N PRO A 203 -9.00 12.79 -22.55
CA PRO A 203 -9.85 11.60 -22.43
C PRO A 203 -9.16 10.45 -21.69
N ILE A 204 -9.93 9.56 -21.08
CA ILE A 204 -9.39 8.42 -20.33
C ILE A 204 -9.06 7.27 -21.30
N PRO A 205 -7.78 6.92 -21.49
CA PRO A 205 -7.39 5.81 -22.37
C PRO A 205 -7.61 4.44 -21.70
N PRO A 206 -7.61 3.33 -22.47
CA PRO A 206 -7.63 1.99 -21.89
C PRO A 206 -6.42 1.71 -20.99
N ILE A 207 -6.65 1.19 -19.78
CA ILE A 207 -5.57 0.87 -18.82
C ILE A 207 -4.47 -0.03 -19.40
N LYS A 208 -4.85 -0.98 -20.26
CA LYS A 208 -3.89 -1.87 -20.94
C LYS A 208 -2.94 -1.09 -21.85
N SER A 209 -3.44 -0.07 -22.55
CA SER A 209 -2.62 0.79 -23.41
C SER A 209 -1.58 1.54 -22.59
N VAL A 210 -1.99 2.15 -21.48
CA VAL A 210 -1.07 2.87 -20.58
C VAL A 210 -0.01 1.94 -19.98
N ILE A 211 -0.41 0.74 -19.54
CA ILE A 211 0.54 -0.27 -19.02
C ILE A 211 1.58 -0.66 -20.07
N ASN A 212 1.16 -0.86 -21.33
CA ASN A 212 2.08 -1.21 -22.41
C ASN A 212 3.08 -0.09 -22.68
N HIS A 213 2.62 1.16 -22.80
CA HIS A 213 3.52 2.31 -22.98
C HIS A 213 4.50 2.46 -21.81
N ILE A 214 4.07 2.24 -20.56
CA ILE A 214 4.99 2.27 -19.40
C ILE A 214 6.07 1.18 -19.52
N ARG A 215 5.70 -0.02 -19.97
CA ARG A 215 6.64 -1.14 -20.18
C ARG A 215 7.59 -0.90 -21.35
N GLU A 216 7.12 -0.30 -22.45
CA GLU A 216 7.93 0.08 -23.60
C GLU A 216 8.99 1.13 -23.24
N MET A 217 8.71 2.00 -22.27
CA MET A 217 9.69 2.92 -21.68
C MET A 217 10.69 2.24 -20.73
N GLY A 218 10.62 0.92 -20.52
CA GLY A 218 11.54 0.16 -19.68
C GLY A 218 11.18 0.07 -18.19
N PHE A 219 9.97 0.50 -17.80
CA PHE A 219 9.50 0.43 -16.41
C PHE A 219 8.62 -0.79 -16.14
N THR A 220 8.54 -1.22 -14.88
CA THR A 220 7.57 -2.23 -14.48
C THR A 220 6.19 -1.59 -14.38
N ALA A 221 5.13 -2.30 -14.78
CA ALA A 221 3.76 -1.82 -14.64
C ALA A 221 2.81 -2.99 -14.41
N THR A 222 2.01 -2.91 -13.35
CA THR A 222 0.96 -3.89 -13.03
C THR A 222 -0.32 -3.18 -12.62
N ARG A 223 -1.45 -3.88 -12.74
CA ARG A 223 -2.72 -3.43 -12.15
C ARG A 223 -2.64 -3.56 -10.63
N THR A 224 -3.61 -2.97 -9.93
CA THR A 224 -3.74 -3.16 -8.49
C THR A 224 -5.16 -3.47 -8.06
N HIS A 225 -5.31 -4.32 -7.04
CA HIS A 225 -6.57 -4.64 -6.39
C HIS A 225 -7.15 -3.44 -5.61
N PHE A 226 -6.34 -2.43 -5.29
CA PHE A 226 -6.80 -1.24 -4.58
C PHE A 226 -7.72 -0.34 -5.41
N HIS A 227 -7.62 -0.40 -6.75
CA HIS A 227 -8.39 0.45 -7.65
C HIS A 227 -8.43 -0.12 -9.07
N ASP A 228 -9.62 -0.22 -9.69
CA ASP A 228 -9.80 -0.84 -11.01
C ASP A 228 -8.99 -0.19 -12.14
N ARG A 229 -8.82 1.14 -12.03
CA ARG A 229 -7.99 1.98 -12.92
C ARG A 229 -6.64 2.38 -12.31
N GLY A 230 -6.17 1.61 -11.32
CA GLY A 230 -4.89 1.81 -10.65
C GLY A 230 -3.74 1.08 -11.34
N ILE A 231 -2.58 1.73 -11.43
CA ILE A 231 -1.33 1.15 -11.94
C ILE A 231 -0.23 1.30 -10.89
N LYS A 232 0.42 0.19 -10.52
CA LYS A 232 1.68 0.22 -9.78
C LYS A 232 2.84 0.18 -10.77
N THR A 233 3.82 1.05 -10.57
CA THR A 233 4.98 1.16 -11.46
C THR A 233 6.16 1.82 -10.75
N ASN A 234 7.37 1.43 -11.11
CA ASN A 234 8.61 2.12 -10.69
C ASN A 234 8.92 3.35 -11.56
N ALA A 235 8.07 3.68 -12.53
CA ALA A 235 8.20 4.89 -13.33
C ALA A 235 7.98 6.15 -12.47
N PRO A 236 8.76 7.23 -12.72
CA PRO A 236 8.47 8.53 -12.12
C PRO A 236 7.14 9.08 -12.63
N ALA A 237 6.53 9.97 -11.86
CA ALA A 237 5.21 10.53 -12.18
C ALA A 237 5.16 11.18 -13.58
N SER A 238 6.25 11.84 -14.00
CA SER A 238 6.41 12.44 -15.32
C SER A 238 6.29 11.41 -16.46
N ALA A 239 6.91 10.25 -16.30
CA ALA A 239 6.84 9.15 -17.26
C ALA A 239 5.42 8.56 -17.32
N VAL A 240 4.74 8.41 -16.18
CA VAL A 240 3.34 7.95 -16.16
C VAL A 240 2.42 8.93 -16.88
N VAL A 241 2.58 10.23 -16.65
CA VAL A 241 1.82 11.27 -17.35
C VAL A 241 2.07 11.22 -18.86
N ARG A 242 3.31 11.00 -19.29
CA ARG A 242 3.66 10.83 -20.70
C ARG A 242 2.96 9.61 -21.31
N ALA A 243 3.05 8.45 -20.66
CA ALA A 243 2.40 7.23 -21.12
C ALA A 243 0.87 7.39 -21.27
N VAL A 244 0.23 8.14 -20.36
CA VAL A 244 -1.20 8.47 -20.48
C VAL A 244 -1.46 9.31 -21.72
N LYS A 245 -0.67 10.35 -22.00
CA LYS A 245 -0.85 11.19 -23.20
C LYS A 245 -0.67 10.41 -24.50
N ASP A 246 0.36 9.56 -24.57
CA ASP A 246 0.66 8.76 -25.76
C ASP A 246 -0.46 7.72 -26.04
N SER A 247 -1.17 7.30 -24.98
CA SER A 247 -2.30 6.36 -25.07
C SER A 247 -3.63 6.97 -25.52
N VAL A 248 -3.76 8.31 -25.60
CA VAL A 248 -5.02 9.00 -25.95
C VAL A 248 -5.20 9.14 -27.47
N GLY A 249 -4.12 9.01 -28.24
CA GLY A 249 -4.12 9.17 -29.70
C GLY A 249 -4.21 7.87 -30.52
N HIS A 250 -4.44 6.73 -29.87
CA HIS A 250 -4.59 5.41 -30.48
C HIS A 250 -5.95 4.81 -30.10
#